data_AF-A0A354GF47-F1
#
_entry.id   AF-A0A354GF47-F1
#
_cell.length_a   1.000
_cell.length_b   1.000
_cell.length_c   1.000
_cell.angle_alpha   90.00
_cell.angle_beta   90.00
_cell.angle_gamma   90.00
#
_symmetry.space_group_name_H-M   'P 1'
#
loop_
_entity.id
_entity.type
_entity.pdbx_description
1 polymer ?
#
loop_
_entity_poly.entity_id
_entity_poly.type
_entity_poly.pdbx_seq_one_letter_code
_entity_poly.pdbx_strand_id
1 'polypeptide(L)'
;TIQLEFLNTQYIRNLNINNYFSIYQSEYSKLKDIYTSFSGSNVFFDNTFSNYRAIRNSLTEILSDSQFATTNPSERLTALNIRERLNIITSDFLIPEIAYSFTYNNQKNLKDQDFSFFKIRVANAGNILGLLSKAKNTNNQSTLFKIPIAQYFKTDIEYKKYWSLGENSVLAHRTSLGAIFTYNNSDIPFTKSYFAGGQNDIRGWRAYSLGPGTTLPGLEYNIGSLKFISSLEYRFGLIGSLNGALFIDSGNIWDITGSEFIDTDAKFNNFKSITDLAFSGGFGLRFDLKLLVIRLDHGFKIREPYKQKSNRWFSNFNFNISQVSFGINYPF
;
A
#
# COMPACT_ATOMS: atom_id res chain seq x y z
N THR A 1 -17.42 15.48 15.60
CA THR A 1 -16.55 14.98 16.68
C THR A 1 -15.12 15.39 16.43
N ILE A 2 -14.43 15.90 17.46
CA ILE A 2 -13.00 16.17 17.45
C ILE A 2 -12.33 15.15 18.36
N GLN A 3 -11.18 14.63 17.95
CA GLN A 3 -10.35 13.72 18.73
C GLN A 3 -8.90 14.18 18.67
N LEU A 4 -8.27 14.25 19.85
CA LEU A 4 -6.85 14.56 20.02
C LEU A 4 -6.13 13.32 20.55
N GLU A 5 -5.10 12.88 19.85
CA GLU A 5 -4.17 11.84 20.29
C GLU A 5 -2.89 12.54 20.73
N PHE A 6 -2.69 12.73 22.04
CA PHE A 6 -1.54 13.46 22.57
C PHE A 6 -0.26 12.62 22.68
N LEU A 7 -0.40 11.29 22.77
CA LEU A 7 0.74 10.39 22.84
C LEU A 7 0.34 9.00 22.32
N ASN A 8 0.74 8.71 21.08
CA ASN A 8 0.63 7.39 20.49
C ASN A 8 2.02 6.98 19.98
N THR A 9 2.64 5.99 20.61
CA THR A 9 3.98 5.54 20.23
C THR A 9 3.94 4.10 19.75
N GLN A 10 4.58 3.86 18.60
CA GLN A 10 4.93 2.51 18.16
C GLN A 10 6.44 2.33 18.25
N TYR A 11 6.86 1.21 18.82
CA TYR A 11 8.26 0.81 18.94
C TYR A 11 8.47 -0.47 18.14
N ILE A 12 9.30 -0.39 17.10
CA ILE A 12 9.63 -1.50 16.22
C ILE A 12 11.14 -1.69 16.31
N ARG A 13 11.55 -2.85 16.84
CA ARG A 13 12.94 -3.26 16.89
C ARG A 13 13.07 -4.74 16.56
N ASN A 14 13.86 -5.02 15.54
CA ASN A 14 14.12 -6.37 15.06
C ASN A 14 15.42 -6.88 15.68
N LEU A 15 15.30 -7.96 16.45
CA LEU A 15 16.44 -8.62 17.09
C LEU A 15 16.96 -9.72 16.17
N ASN A 16 18.27 -9.98 16.23
CA ASN A 16 18.91 -11.07 15.50
C ASN A 16 18.65 -11.04 13.98
N ILE A 17 18.68 -9.87 13.34
CA ILE A 17 18.44 -9.70 11.89
C ILE A 17 19.32 -10.61 11.01
N ASN A 18 20.48 -11.02 11.52
CA ASN A 18 21.38 -11.94 10.82
C ASN A 18 20.80 -13.36 10.64
N ASN A 19 19.76 -13.74 11.40
CA ASN A 19 19.05 -15.00 11.22
C ASN A 19 17.98 -14.96 10.13
N TYR A 20 17.80 -13.82 9.43
CA TYR A 20 16.73 -13.65 8.44
C TYR A 20 16.65 -14.81 7.45
N PHE A 21 17.75 -15.15 6.77
CA PHE A 21 17.75 -16.21 5.76
C PHE A 21 17.57 -17.62 6.35
N SER A 22 17.96 -17.83 7.61
CA SER A 22 17.76 -19.10 8.31
C SER A 22 16.29 -19.30 8.72
N ILE A 23 15.57 -18.21 9.02
CA ILE A 23 14.13 -18.21 9.32
C ILE A 23 13.31 -18.26 8.02
N TYR A 24 13.63 -17.40 7.05
CA TYR A 24 12.97 -17.30 5.75
C TYR A 24 13.70 -18.15 4.71
N GLN A 25 13.73 -19.47 4.94
CA GLN A 25 14.48 -20.40 4.10
C GLN A 25 14.05 -20.37 2.63
N SER A 26 12.78 -20.08 2.35
CA SER A 26 12.28 -19.90 0.98
C SER A 26 13.00 -18.77 0.24
N GLU A 27 13.29 -17.66 0.92
CA GLU A 27 13.96 -16.51 0.32
C GLU A 27 15.45 -16.81 0.09
N TYR A 28 16.08 -17.56 1.00
CA TYR A 28 17.43 -18.06 0.81
C TYR A 28 17.53 -18.99 -0.40
N SER A 29 16.63 -19.98 -0.53
CA SER A 29 16.64 -20.93 -1.66
C SER A 29 16.45 -20.21 -2.99
N LYS A 30 15.48 -19.28 -3.08
CA LYS A 30 15.30 -18.45 -4.28
C LYS A 30 16.56 -17.65 -4.61
N LEU A 31 17.19 -17.01 -3.62
CA LEU A 31 18.42 -16.25 -3.85
C LEU A 31 19.57 -17.13 -4.33
N LYS A 32 19.70 -18.33 -3.79
CA LYS A 32 20.70 -19.32 -4.23
C LYS A 32 20.47 -19.69 -5.70
N ASP A 33 19.24 -19.99 -6.09
CA ASP A 33 18.90 -20.33 -7.48
C ASP A 33 19.20 -19.17 -8.44
N ILE A 34 18.86 -17.94 -8.04
CA ILE A 34 19.18 -16.72 -8.80
C ILE A 34 20.70 -16.53 -8.91
N TYR A 35 21.44 -16.77 -7.83
CA TYR A 35 22.90 -16.61 -7.83
C TYR A 35 23.59 -17.59 -8.78
N THR A 36 23.06 -18.80 -8.95
CA THR A 36 23.54 -19.74 -9.97
C THR A 36 23.41 -19.14 -11.37
N SER A 37 22.25 -18.57 -11.69
CA SER A 37 22.02 -17.91 -13.00
C SER A 37 22.87 -16.65 -13.19
N PHE A 38 23.19 -15.95 -12.10
CA PHE A 38 24.02 -14.74 -12.12
C PHE A 38 25.51 -15.03 -12.29
N SER A 39 26.05 -15.96 -11.47
CA SER A 39 27.49 -16.22 -11.37
C SER A 39 27.98 -17.37 -12.26
N GLY A 40 27.07 -18.22 -12.77
CA GLY A 40 27.42 -19.48 -13.43
C GLY A 40 27.94 -20.56 -12.49
N SER A 41 27.94 -20.32 -11.17
CA SER A 41 28.43 -21.25 -10.15
C SER A 41 27.29 -21.78 -9.28
N ASN A 42 27.28 -23.09 -9.04
CA ASN A 42 26.35 -23.73 -8.09
C ASN A 42 26.81 -23.60 -6.62
N VAL A 43 27.97 -22.99 -6.38
CA VAL A 43 28.51 -22.77 -5.03
C VAL A 43 27.99 -21.46 -4.49
N PHE A 44 27.21 -21.55 -3.41
CA PHE A 44 26.66 -20.41 -2.68
C PHE A 44 27.02 -20.51 -1.20
N PHE A 45 26.95 -19.40 -0.46
CA PHE A 45 27.27 -19.37 0.97
C PHE A 45 26.30 -20.22 1.78
N ASP A 46 26.80 -21.05 2.69
CA ASP A 46 25.94 -21.82 3.60
C ASP A 46 25.02 -20.89 4.40
N ASN A 47 23.76 -21.31 4.59
CA ASN A 47 22.74 -20.54 5.32
C ASN A 47 22.99 -20.54 6.84
N THR A 48 23.97 -19.76 7.26
CA THR A 48 24.41 -19.64 8.65
C THR A 48 24.40 -18.18 9.09
N PHE A 49 24.29 -17.95 10.40
CA PHE A 49 24.34 -16.61 11.00
C PHE A 49 25.60 -15.82 10.59
N SER A 50 26.77 -16.49 10.50
CA SER A 50 28.04 -15.87 10.12
C SER A 50 28.06 -15.41 8.66
N ASN A 51 27.31 -16.09 7.78
CA ASN A 51 27.28 -15.81 6.35
C ASN A 51 26.23 -14.78 5.95
N TYR A 52 25.38 -14.29 6.88
CA TYR A 52 24.31 -13.33 6.57
C TYR A 52 24.77 -12.14 5.74
N ARG A 53 25.92 -11.53 6.11
CA ARG A 53 26.44 -10.37 5.38
C ARG A 53 26.86 -10.74 3.96
N ALA A 54 27.48 -11.91 3.76
CA ALA A 54 27.88 -12.38 2.44
C ALA A 54 26.65 -12.66 1.55
N ILE A 55 25.64 -13.34 2.08
CA ILE A 55 24.36 -13.61 1.39
C ILE A 55 23.64 -12.29 1.04
N ARG A 56 23.63 -11.32 1.95
CA ARG A 56 23.04 -10.00 1.67
C ARG A 56 23.83 -9.25 0.60
N ASN A 57 25.16 -9.30 0.63
CA ASN A 57 25.99 -8.61 -0.35
C ASN A 57 25.82 -9.20 -1.76
N SER A 58 25.68 -10.53 -1.90
CA SER A 58 25.41 -11.14 -3.22
C SER A 58 24.07 -10.66 -3.79
N LEU A 59 23.05 -10.47 -2.94
CA LEU A 59 21.79 -9.87 -3.38
C LEU A 59 21.97 -8.43 -3.90
N THR A 60 22.78 -7.62 -3.22
CA THR A 60 23.12 -6.27 -3.70
C THR A 60 23.86 -6.29 -5.03
N GLU A 61 24.81 -7.20 -5.18
CA GLU A 61 25.60 -7.40 -6.41
C GLU A 61 24.69 -7.75 -7.60
N ILE A 62 23.85 -8.79 -7.45
CA ILE A 62 22.85 -9.20 -8.46
C ILE A 62 21.98 -8.01 -8.89
N LEU A 63 21.53 -7.19 -7.94
CA LEU A 63 20.61 -6.08 -8.22
C LEU A 63 21.30 -4.86 -8.82
N SER A 64 22.61 -4.75 -8.67
CA SER A 64 23.44 -3.69 -9.27
C SER A 64 23.90 -3.99 -10.69
N ASP A 65 23.81 -5.25 -11.13
CA ASP A 65 24.24 -5.67 -12.46
C ASP A 65 23.18 -5.35 -13.54
N SER A 66 23.53 -4.44 -14.46
CA SER A 66 22.65 -4.01 -15.55
C SER A 66 22.46 -5.08 -16.64
N GLN A 67 23.45 -5.94 -16.85
CA GLN A 67 23.36 -7.02 -17.84
C GLN A 67 22.39 -8.09 -17.36
N PHE A 68 22.53 -8.54 -16.11
CA PHE A 68 21.61 -9.46 -15.46
C PHE A 68 20.19 -8.91 -15.44
N ALA A 69 20.03 -7.60 -15.21
CA ALA A 69 18.72 -6.96 -15.27
C ALA A 69 18.04 -7.06 -16.64
N THR A 70 18.83 -7.07 -17.71
CA THR A 70 18.34 -7.16 -19.08
C THR A 70 18.11 -8.61 -19.51
N THR A 71 19.01 -9.52 -19.14
CA THR A 71 18.96 -10.93 -19.59
C THR A 71 18.06 -11.81 -18.73
N ASN A 72 17.90 -11.50 -17.44
CA ASN A 72 17.14 -12.30 -16.47
C ASN A 72 16.11 -11.44 -15.69
N PRO A 73 15.12 -10.83 -16.39
CA PRO A 73 14.21 -9.87 -15.77
C PRO A 73 13.32 -10.49 -14.68
N SER A 74 12.93 -11.77 -14.83
CA SER A 74 12.08 -12.49 -13.87
C SER A 74 12.83 -12.80 -12.57
N GLU A 75 14.06 -13.27 -12.67
CA GLU A 75 14.98 -13.54 -11.57
C GLU A 75 15.33 -12.24 -10.86
N ARG A 76 15.60 -11.16 -11.61
CA ARG A 76 15.82 -9.84 -11.03
C ARG A 76 14.60 -9.35 -10.25
N LEU A 77 13.39 -9.52 -10.77
CA LEU A 77 12.17 -9.16 -10.04
C LEU A 77 12.02 -9.97 -8.75
N THR A 78 12.38 -11.25 -8.76
CA THR A 78 12.39 -12.09 -7.57
C THR A 78 13.45 -11.61 -6.56
N ALA A 79 14.65 -11.24 -7.02
CA ALA A 79 15.68 -10.64 -6.17
C ALA A 79 15.21 -9.30 -5.56
N LEU A 80 14.52 -8.45 -6.32
CA LEU A 80 13.92 -7.22 -5.78
C LEU A 80 12.93 -7.53 -4.66
N ASN A 81 12.03 -8.50 -4.86
CA ASN A 81 11.09 -8.93 -3.82
C ASN A 81 11.78 -9.45 -2.55
N ILE A 82 12.86 -10.23 -2.70
CA ILE A 82 13.66 -10.69 -1.56
C ILE A 82 14.25 -9.50 -0.80
N ARG A 83 14.80 -8.51 -1.51
CA ARG A 83 15.38 -7.30 -0.91
C ARG A 83 14.34 -6.45 -0.19
N GLU A 84 13.20 -6.19 -0.85
CA GLU A 84 12.15 -5.36 -0.25
C GLU A 84 11.58 -6.03 1.01
N ARG A 85 11.32 -7.34 0.98
CA ARG A 85 10.89 -8.09 2.16
C ARG A 85 11.94 -8.04 3.28
N LEU A 86 13.22 -8.24 2.96
CA LEU A 86 14.32 -8.13 3.91
C LEU A 86 14.32 -6.74 4.57
N ASN A 87 14.23 -5.68 3.77
CA ASN A 87 14.19 -4.31 4.27
C ASN A 87 12.99 -4.08 5.19
N ILE A 88 11.78 -4.49 4.79
CA ILE A 88 10.56 -4.33 5.60
C ILE A 88 10.69 -5.04 6.96
N ILE A 89 11.15 -6.29 6.96
CA ILE A 89 11.20 -7.14 8.17
C ILE A 89 12.35 -6.76 9.09
N THR A 90 13.42 -6.11 8.58
CA THR A 90 14.59 -5.73 9.38
C THR A 90 14.67 -4.25 9.71
N SER A 91 13.69 -3.46 9.31
CA SER A 91 13.65 -2.01 9.58
C SER A 91 13.18 -1.70 11.00
N ASP A 92 13.99 -0.92 11.71
CA ASP A 92 13.70 -0.45 13.06
C ASP A 92 13.16 0.99 13.04
N PHE A 93 12.11 1.25 13.82
CA PHE A 93 11.52 2.57 13.94
C PHE A 93 10.96 2.83 15.35
N LEU A 94 11.21 4.03 15.86
CA LEU A 94 10.42 4.63 16.93
C LEU A 94 9.48 5.66 16.31
N ILE A 95 8.17 5.47 16.45
CA ILE A 95 7.15 6.32 15.83
C ILE A 95 6.31 6.99 16.92
N PRO A 96 6.79 8.11 17.50
CA PRO A 96 6.04 8.90 18.47
C PRO A 96 5.13 9.88 17.73
N GLU A 97 3.83 9.64 17.78
CA GLU A 97 2.83 10.35 16.98
C GLU A 97 1.90 11.19 17.87
N ILE A 98 1.64 12.41 17.43
CA ILE A 98 0.56 13.28 17.90
C ILE A 98 -0.39 13.47 16.73
N ALA A 99 -1.69 13.34 16.95
CA ALA A 99 -2.67 13.47 15.88
C ALA A 99 -3.91 14.25 16.29
N TYR A 100 -4.44 15.01 15.32
CA TYR A 100 -5.73 15.66 15.37
C TYR A 100 -6.65 14.98 14.36
N SER A 101 -7.85 14.60 14.79
CA SER A 101 -8.90 14.10 13.89
C SER A 101 -10.17 14.92 14.05
N PHE A 102 -10.73 15.36 12.93
CA PHE A 102 -12.08 15.90 12.85
C PHE A 102 -12.96 14.97 12.04
N THR A 103 -14.15 14.69 12.55
CA THR A 103 -15.16 13.88 11.86
C THR A 103 -16.50 14.60 11.88
N TYR A 104 -17.06 14.81 10.70
CA TYR A 104 -18.43 15.25 10.49
C TYR A 104 -19.24 14.07 9.95
N ASN A 105 -20.39 13.80 10.56
CA ASN A 105 -21.35 12.81 10.10
C ASN A 105 -22.75 13.35 10.41
N ASN A 106 -23.58 13.53 9.39
CA ASN A 106 -24.97 13.97 9.56
C ASN A 106 -25.99 12.82 9.46
N GLN A 107 -25.53 11.57 9.47
CA GLN A 107 -26.39 10.40 9.55
C GLN A 107 -27.25 10.45 10.83
N LYS A 108 -28.57 10.45 10.68
CA LYS A 108 -29.50 10.62 11.80
C LYS A 108 -29.67 9.35 12.63
N ASN A 109 -29.62 8.19 12.00
CA ASN A 109 -29.75 6.88 12.62
C ASN A 109 -29.19 5.77 11.71
N LEU A 110 -29.12 4.54 12.20
CA LEU A 110 -28.53 3.41 11.45
C LEU A 110 -29.27 3.04 10.15
N LYS A 111 -30.53 3.45 9.99
CA LYS A 111 -31.33 3.21 8.77
C LYS A 111 -31.26 4.37 7.78
N ASP A 112 -30.64 5.48 8.16
CA ASP A 112 -30.48 6.65 7.30
C ASP A 112 -29.48 6.31 6.18
N GLN A 113 -29.99 6.28 4.95
CA GLN A 113 -29.25 5.98 3.73
C GLN A 113 -28.95 7.24 2.90
N ASP A 114 -29.30 8.43 3.39
CA ASP A 114 -28.99 9.70 2.73
C ASP A 114 -28.24 10.63 3.69
N PHE A 115 -26.92 10.52 3.65
CA PHE A 115 -26.05 11.28 4.54
C PHE A 115 -24.68 11.53 3.91
N SER A 116 -23.95 12.44 4.51
CA SER A 116 -22.57 12.78 4.20
C SER A 116 -21.69 12.51 5.41
N PHE A 117 -20.52 11.95 5.15
CA PHE A 117 -19.47 11.73 6.12
C PHE A 117 -18.20 12.41 5.62
N PHE A 118 -17.52 13.14 6.51
CA PHE A 118 -16.22 13.73 6.23
C PHE A 118 -15.30 13.49 7.40
N LYS A 119 -14.08 13.03 7.13
CA LYS A 119 -13.03 12.86 8.14
C LYS A 119 -11.72 13.42 7.61
N ILE A 120 -11.05 14.20 8.43
CA ILE A 120 -9.67 14.61 8.23
C ILE A 120 -8.86 14.23 9.46
N ARG A 121 -7.68 13.66 9.24
CA ARG A 121 -6.70 13.37 10.27
C ARG A 121 -5.37 13.98 9.86
N VAL A 122 -4.76 14.75 10.74
CA VAL A 122 -3.41 15.28 10.59
C VAL A 122 -2.57 14.76 11.73
N ALA A 123 -1.46 14.12 11.41
CA ALA A 123 -0.54 13.55 12.37
C ALA A 123 0.87 14.06 12.13
N ASN A 124 1.59 14.30 13.22
CA ASN A 124 3.02 14.53 13.20
C ASN A 124 3.70 13.43 14.02
N ALA A 125 4.68 12.78 13.42
CA ALA A 125 5.56 11.86 14.11
C ALA A 125 6.93 12.49 14.33
N GLY A 126 7.50 12.34 15.52
CA GLY A 126 8.93 12.57 15.74
C GLY A 126 9.40 14.01 15.98
N ASN A 127 8.56 15.05 15.93
CA ASN A 127 9.02 16.43 16.15
C ASN A 127 9.71 16.61 17.52
N ILE A 128 9.02 16.24 18.61
CA ILE A 128 9.53 16.47 19.97
C ILE A 128 10.76 15.61 20.24
N LEU A 129 10.67 14.30 20.02
CA LEU A 129 11.79 13.39 20.29
C LEU A 129 12.97 13.62 19.34
N GLY A 130 12.72 14.03 18.09
CA GLY A 130 13.76 14.39 17.14
C GLY A 130 14.53 15.64 17.56
N LEU A 131 13.84 16.67 18.08
CA LEU A 131 14.49 17.87 18.61
C LEU A 131 15.31 17.60 19.88
N LEU A 132 14.83 16.68 20.74
CA LEU A 132 15.53 16.32 21.98
C LEU A 132 16.64 15.29 21.75
N SER A 133 16.65 14.60 20.62
CA SER A 133 17.68 13.62 20.30
C SER A 133 19.01 14.29 19.98
N LYS A 134 20.06 13.84 20.67
CA LYS A 134 21.44 14.28 20.45
C LYS A 134 22.25 13.31 19.58
N ALA A 135 21.67 12.16 19.22
CA ALA A 135 22.37 11.07 18.55
C ALA A 135 21.79 10.84 17.16
N LYS A 136 22.68 10.68 16.17
CA LYS A 136 22.30 10.36 14.80
C LYS A 136 22.96 9.07 14.31
N ASN A 137 22.33 8.39 13.37
CA ASN A 137 22.92 7.23 12.69
C ASN A 137 23.76 7.66 11.47
N THR A 138 24.28 6.68 10.73
CA THR A 138 25.07 6.89 9.50
C THR A 138 24.31 7.59 8.38
N ASN A 139 22.98 7.52 8.39
CA ASN A 139 22.10 8.17 7.42
C ASN A 139 21.67 9.57 7.91
N ASN A 140 22.31 10.11 8.95
CA ASN A 140 22.01 11.41 9.54
C ASN A 140 20.57 11.52 10.09
N GLN A 141 19.96 10.39 10.45
CA GLN A 141 18.62 10.32 11.07
C GLN A 141 18.76 10.43 12.59
N SER A 142 17.86 11.17 13.23
CA SER A 142 17.79 11.26 14.70
C SER A 142 17.45 9.90 15.30
N THR A 143 18.09 9.55 16.42
CA THR A 143 17.90 8.23 17.05
C THR A 143 17.61 8.34 18.54
N LEU A 144 16.89 7.37 19.08
CA LEU A 144 16.75 7.15 20.52
C LEU A 144 17.04 5.67 20.81
N PHE A 145 17.92 5.39 21.76
CA PHE A 145 18.40 4.02 22.04
C PHE A 145 18.92 3.29 20.78
N LYS A 146 19.62 4.01 19.89
CA LYS A 146 20.13 3.55 18.58
C LYS A 146 19.04 3.16 17.56
N ILE A 147 17.79 3.50 17.82
CA ILE A 147 16.67 3.25 16.90
C ILE A 147 16.32 4.56 16.19
N PRO A 148 16.19 4.54 14.84
CA PRO A 148 15.75 5.71 14.08
C PRO A 148 14.37 6.19 14.54
N ILE A 149 14.26 7.50 14.78
CA ILE A 149 12.98 8.15 15.07
C ILE A 149 12.32 8.47 13.74
N ALA A 150 11.09 8.00 13.53
CA ALA A 150 10.30 8.38 12.36
C ALA A 150 9.87 9.85 12.49
N GLN A 151 10.25 10.67 11.50
CA GLN A 151 9.97 12.10 11.44
C GLN A 151 9.18 12.44 10.17
N TYR A 152 7.86 12.57 10.31
CA TYR A 152 6.96 12.88 9.18
C TYR A 152 5.70 13.64 9.60
N PHE A 153 5.09 14.34 8.65
CA PHE A 153 3.69 14.77 8.70
C PHE A 153 2.86 13.86 7.82
N LYS A 154 1.73 13.38 8.33
CA LYS A 154 0.77 12.55 7.60
C LYS A 154 -0.61 13.16 7.66
N THR A 155 -1.25 13.29 6.50
CA THR A 155 -2.62 13.79 6.39
C THR A 155 -3.46 12.74 5.67
N ASP A 156 -4.59 12.36 6.27
CA ASP A 156 -5.59 11.47 5.71
C ASP A 156 -6.92 12.23 5.61
N ILE A 157 -7.55 12.23 4.44
CA ILE A 157 -8.86 12.84 4.18
C ILE A 157 -9.77 11.75 3.60
N GLU A 158 -11.00 11.68 4.10
CA GLU A 158 -12.04 10.80 3.59
C GLU A 158 -13.36 11.56 3.50
N TYR A 159 -14.02 11.44 2.35
CA TYR A 159 -15.38 11.92 2.13
C TYR A 159 -16.24 10.78 1.63
N LYS A 160 -17.45 10.66 2.19
CA LYS A 160 -18.47 9.73 1.71
C LYS A 160 -19.79 10.46 1.55
N LYS A 161 -20.52 10.11 0.50
CA LYS A 161 -21.87 10.59 0.26
C LYS A 161 -22.75 9.43 -0.14
N TYR A 162 -23.88 9.30 0.53
CA TYR A 162 -24.92 8.35 0.20
C TYR A 162 -26.16 9.13 -0.24
N TRP A 163 -26.78 8.68 -1.32
CA TRP A 163 -28.05 9.19 -1.81
C TRP A 163 -29.05 8.03 -1.83
N SER A 164 -30.15 8.18 -1.11
CA SER A 164 -31.28 7.27 -1.20
C SER A 164 -32.06 7.58 -2.48
N LEU A 165 -32.10 6.63 -3.42
CA LEU A 165 -32.78 6.81 -4.70
C LEU A 165 -34.23 6.30 -4.71
N GLY A 166 -34.71 5.80 -3.57
CA GLY A 166 -36.00 5.11 -3.46
C GLY A 166 -35.87 3.62 -3.76
N GLU A 167 -36.94 2.85 -3.55
CA GLU A 167 -37.01 1.42 -3.90
C GLU A 167 -35.84 0.56 -3.35
N ASN A 168 -35.43 0.81 -2.10
CA ASN A 168 -34.27 0.17 -1.46
C ASN A 168 -32.95 0.31 -2.24
N SER A 169 -32.82 1.38 -3.04
CA SER A 169 -31.65 1.66 -3.85
C SER A 169 -30.86 2.84 -3.29
N VAL A 170 -29.54 2.69 -3.28
CA VAL A 170 -28.59 3.66 -2.73
C VAL A 170 -27.45 3.86 -3.70
N LEU A 171 -27.18 5.11 -4.06
CA LEU A 171 -25.90 5.47 -4.68
C LEU A 171 -24.93 5.88 -3.58
N ALA A 172 -23.78 5.20 -3.51
CA ALA A 172 -22.76 5.43 -2.52
C ALA A 172 -21.47 5.89 -3.21
N HIS A 173 -20.94 7.03 -2.79
CA HIS A 173 -19.67 7.58 -3.26
C HIS A 173 -18.68 7.69 -2.11
N ARG A 174 -17.43 7.36 -2.38
CA ARG A 174 -16.31 7.61 -1.46
C ARG A 174 -15.12 8.19 -2.22
N THR A 175 -14.44 9.14 -1.60
CA THR A 175 -13.10 9.58 -2.00
C THR A 175 -12.20 9.58 -0.78
N SER A 176 -10.95 9.15 -0.95
CA SER A 176 -9.91 9.19 0.07
C SER A 176 -8.60 9.72 -0.52
N LEU A 177 -7.98 10.67 0.19
CA LEU A 177 -6.68 11.24 -0.13
C LEU A 177 -5.76 11.06 1.08
N GLY A 178 -4.52 10.67 0.83
CA GLY A 178 -3.50 10.52 1.87
C GLY A 178 -2.16 11.07 1.40
N ALA A 179 -1.46 11.82 2.23
CA ALA A 179 -0.11 12.30 1.94
C ALA A 179 0.81 12.15 3.17
N ILE A 180 2.08 11.82 2.94
CA ILE A 180 3.13 11.70 3.95
C ILE A 180 4.34 12.49 3.47
N PHE A 181 4.76 13.46 4.29
CA PHE A 181 5.96 14.26 4.06
C PHE A 181 6.97 13.97 5.16
N THR A 182 8.10 13.37 4.81
CA THR A 182 9.20 13.16 5.75
C THR A 182 10.08 14.40 5.85
N TYR A 183 10.81 14.50 6.95
CA TYR A 183 11.81 15.56 7.15
C TYR A 183 12.98 15.00 7.98
N ASN A 184 14.09 15.75 8.04
CA ASN A 184 15.32 15.34 8.76
C ASN A 184 15.88 13.97 8.33
N ASN A 185 15.88 13.69 7.02
CA ASN A 185 16.36 12.43 6.42
C ASN A 185 15.65 11.16 6.91
N SER A 186 14.49 11.29 7.56
CA SER A 186 13.71 10.13 8.02
C SER A 186 13.10 9.39 6.85
N ASP A 187 13.07 8.07 6.97
CA ASP A 187 12.28 7.20 6.10
C ASP A 187 10.83 7.11 6.60
N ILE A 188 9.93 6.62 5.73
CA ILE A 188 8.55 6.30 6.10
C ILE A 188 8.52 4.83 6.58
N PRO A 189 8.08 4.56 7.82
CA PRO A 189 7.88 3.19 8.27
C PRO A 189 6.87 2.46 7.37
N PHE A 190 7.16 1.21 6.98
CA PHE A 190 6.29 0.41 6.10
C PHE A 190 4.83 0.37 6.55
N THR A 191 4.58 0.26 7.86
CA THR A 191 3.24 0.23 8.48
C THR A 191 2.46 1.54 8.32
N LYS A 192 3.14 2.63 7.96
CA LYS A 192 2.57 3.97 7.77
C LYS A 192 2.42 4.33 6.29
N SER A 193 3.18 3.69 5.40
CA SER A 193 3.11 3.90 3.96
C SER A 193 1.73 3.55 3.39
N TYR A 194 1.39 4.15 2.26
CA TYR A 194 0.17 3.83 1.53
C TYR A 194 0.42 2.68 0.55
N PHE A 195 -0.60 1.87 0.31
CA PHE A 195 -0.66 0.91 -0.78
C PHE A 195 -1.98 1.07 -1.54
N ALA A 196 -2.11 0.45 -2.71
CA ALA A 196 -3.36 0.42 -3.48
C ALA A 196 -3.80 -1.00 -3.85
N GLY A 197 -5.11 -1.16 -4.00
CA GLY A 197 -5.78 -2.42 -4.32
C GLY A 197 -6.30 -3.16 -3.08
N GLY A 198 -7.19 -4.11 -3.31
CA GLY A 198 -7.89 -4.85 -2.28
C GLY A 198 -9.36 -4.45 -2.16
N GLN A 199 -10.05 -5.10 -1.24
CA GLN A 199 -11.52 -5.12 -1.24
C GLN A 199 -12.20 -3.83 -0.76
N ASN A 200 -11.53 -3.06 0.09
CA ASN A 200 -12.00 -1.77 0.62
C ASN A 200 -11.31 -0.58 -0.08
N ASP A 201 -10.71 -0.84 -1.22
CA ASP A 201 -9.84 0.09 -1.94
C ASP A 201 -10.23 0.06 -3.42
N ILE A 202 -9.35 -0.43 -4.31
CA ILE A 202 -9.65 -0.64 -5.73
C ILE A 202 -9.95 -2.12 -5.94
N ARG A 203 -11.22 -2.52 -6.00
CA ARG A 203 -11.62 -3.93 -6.21
C ARG A 203 -11.16 -4.41 -7.58
N GLY A 204 -10.93 -5.72 -7.76
CA GLY A 204 -10.29 -6.24 -8.98
C GLY A 204 -8.76 -6.09 -9.01
N TRP A 205 -8.18 -5.35 -8.08
CA TRP A 205 -6.74 -5.33 -7.80
C TRP A 205 -6.47 -6.03 -6.48
N ARG A 206 -5.41 -6.84 -6.42
CA ARG A 206 -4.96 -7.45 -5.15
C ARG A 206 -4.35 -6.35 -4.27
N ALA A 207 -4.43 -6.50 -2.96
CA ALA A 207 -3.74 -5.60 -2.04
C ALA A 207 -2.25 -5.55 -2.38
N TYR A 208 -1.67 -4.36 -2.36
CA TYR A 208 -0.28 -4.07 -2.74
C TYR A 208 0.10 -4.36 -4.20
N SER A 209 -0.82 -4.77 -5.07
CA SER A 209 -0.44 -5.15 -6.44
C SER A 209 -0.36 -3.98 -7.42
N LEU A 210 -1.01 -2.85 -7.10
CA LEU A 210 -0.89 -1.65 -7.91
C LEU A 210 0.36 -0.87 -7.48
N GLY A 211 1.35 -0.82 -8.37
CA GLY A 211 2.56 -0.04 -8.22
C GLY A 211 2.30 1.46 -8.20
N PRO A 212 3.21 2.28 -7.63
CA PRO A 212 3.08 3.73 -7.69
C PRO A 212 3.11 4.27 -9.11
N GLY A 213 2.29 5.27 -9.41
CA GLY A 213 2.21 5.90 -10.72
C GLY A 213 2.03 4.90 -11.87
N THR A 214 3.01 4.80 -12.75
CA THR A 214 3.03 3.88 -13.89
C THR A 214 4.05 2.75 -13.76
N THR A 215 4.60 2.54 -12.56
CA THR A 215 5.58 1.47 -12.32
C THR A 215 5.05 0.08 -12.70
N LEU A 216 5.94 -0.74 -13.25
CA LEU A 216 5.60 -2.10 -13.67
C LEU A 216 5.17 -2.97 -12.47
N PRO A 217 4.15 -3.82 -12.64
CA PRO A 217 3.72 -4.74 -11.60
C PRO A 217 4.77 -5.82 -11.38
N GLY A 218 4.75 -6.46 -10.21
CA GLY A 218 5.60 -7.62 -9.92
C GLY A 218 6.22 -7.61 -8.53
N LEU A 219 6.31 -6.43 -7.91
CA LEU A 219 6.63 -6.34 -6.49
C LEU A 219 5.45 -6.87 -5.67
N GLU A 220 5.76 -7.60 -4.59
CA GLU A 220 4.78 -8.11 -3.63
C GLU A 220 4.20 -6.98 -2.78
N TYR A 221 5.03 -6.00 -2.42
CA TYR A 221 4.65 -4.86 -1.59
C TYR A 221 4.91 -3.55 -2.33
N ASN A 222 3.91 -3.05 -3.07
CA ASN A 222 3.98 -1.70 -3.62
C ASN A 222 3.48 -0.68 -2.60
N ILE A 223 4.33 0.30 -2.31
CA ILE A 223 4.04 1.37 -1.35
C ILE A 223 4.32 2.75 -1.93
N GLY A 224 3.65 3.76 -1.39
CA GLY A 224 3.84 5.16 -1.74
C GLY A 224 3.61 6.10 -0.55
N SER A 225 3.92 7.37 -0.75
CA SER A 225 3.75 8.43 0.23
C SER A 225 2.59 9.38 -0.10
N LEU A 226 2.02 9.29 -1.30
CA LEU A 226 0.77 9.91 -1.72
C LEU A 226 -0.23 8.82 -2.15
N LYS A 227 -1.50 8.98 -1.82
CA LYS A 227 -2.59 8.09 -2.21
C LYS A 227 -3.83 8.89 -2.60
N PHE A 228 -4.48 8.49 -3.67
CA PHE A 228 -5.82 8.95 -4.04
C PHE A 228 -6.67 7.78 -4.48
N ILE A 229 -7.85 7.64 -3.89
CA ILE A 229 -8.84 6.60 -4.22
C ILE A 229 -10.22 7.24 -4.32
N SER A 230 -11.01 6.83 -5.30
CA SER A 230 -12.42 7.18 -5.42
C SER A 230 -13.23 5.96 -5.84
N SER A 231 -14.43 5.82 -5.31
CA SER A 231 -15.35 4.72 -5.60
C SER A 231 -16.76 5.23 -5.73
N LEU A 232 -17.51 4.68 -6.70
CA LEU A 232 -18.93 4.88 -6.87
C LEU A 232 -19.59 3.50 -6.94
N GLU A 233 -20.58 3.28 -6.07
CA GLU A 233 -21.29 2.00 -5.94
C GLU A 233 -22.81 2.25 -5.97
N TYR A 234 -23.50 1.61 -6.90
CA TYR A 234 -24.96 1.56 -6.95
C TYR A 234 -25.45 0.27 -6.30
N ARG A 235 -26.22 0.38 -5.23
CA ARG A 235 -26.79 -0.72 -4.45
C ARG A 235 -28.28 -0.78 -4.70
N PHE A 236 -28.84 -1.96 -4.92
CA PHE A 236 -30.27 -2.13 -5.23
C PHE A 236 -30.80 -3.45 -4.66
N GLY A 237 -32.10 -3.48 -4.34
CA GLY A 237 -32.76 -4.68 -3.85
C GLY A 237 -32.82 -5.77 -4.91
N LEU A 238 -32.65 -7.04 -4.51
CA LEU A 238 -32.96 -8.20 -5.34
C LEU A 238 -34.16 -8.95 -4.76
N ILE A 239 -33.93 -9.81 -3.77
CA ILE A 239 -34.97 -10.63 -3.14
C ILE A 239 -34.72 -10.78 -1.64
N GLY A 240 -35.71 -10.45 -0.82
CA GLY A 240 -35.60 -10.52 0.63
C GLY A 240 -34.41 -9.72 1.16
N SER A 241 -33.50 -10.39 1.87
CA SER A 241 -32.26 -9.79 2.42
C SER A 241 -31.09 -9.75 1.44
N LEU A 242 -31.26 -10.25 0.21
CA LEU A 242 -30.23 -10.23 -0.82
C LEU A 242 -30.35 -8.93 -1.63
N ASN A 243 -29.25 -8.19 -1.72
CA ASN A 243 -29.13 -6.98 -2.53
C ASN A 243 -27.98 -7.14 -3.54
N GLY A 244 -28.11 -6.45 -4.67
CA GLY A 244 -27.07 -6.32 -5.69
C GLY A 244 -26.24 -5.05 -5.50
N ALA A 245 -25.04 -5.05 -6.08
CA ALA A 245 -24.20 -3.87 -6.19
C ALA A 245 -23.52 -3.83 -7.57
N LEU A 246 -23.43 -2.65 -8.17
CA LEU A 246 -22.55 -2.36 -9.30
C LEU A 246 -21.56 -1.28 -8.86
N PHE A 247 -20.30 -1.40 -9.23
CA PHE A 247 -19.30 -0.43 -8.80
C PHE A 247 -18.27 -0.09 -9.87
N ILE A 248 -17.70 1.10 -9.72
CA ILE A 248 -16.48 1.54 -10.37
C ILE A 248 -15.55 2.14 -9.32
N ASP A 249 -14.31 1.66 -9.29
CA ASP A 249 -13.27 2.18 -8.41
C ASP A 249 -12.15 2.79 -9.26
N SER A 250 -11.52 3.82 -8.74
CA SER A 250 -10.36 4.46 -9.34
C SER A 250 -9.36 4.85 -8.27
N GLY A 251 -8.07 4.76 -8.57
CA GLY A 251 -7.07 5.21 -7.63
C GLY A 251 -5.65 4.93 -8.07
N ASN A 252 -4.72 5.50 -7.31
CA ASN A 252 -3.29 5.20 -7.41
C ASN A 252 -2.56 5.64 -6.12
N ILE A 253 -1.31 5.21 -6.00
CA ILE A 253 -0.32 5.72 -5.05
C ILE A 253 0.84 6.34 -5.83
N TRP A 254 1.59 7.24 -5.20
CA TRP A 254 2.80 7.82 -5.76
C TRP A 254 3.82 8.09 -4.66
N ASP A 255 5.05 8.38 -5.06
CA ASP A 255 6.05 8.99 -4.21
C ASP A 255 6.04 10.53 -4.35
N ILE A 256 6.08 11.21 -3.21
CA ILE A 256 6.25 12.66 -3.05
C ILE A 256 7.40 12.99 -2.10
N THR A 257 8.27 12.03 -1.78
CA THR A 257 9.39 12.24 -0.85
C THR A 257 10.53 13.00 -1.50
N GLY A 258 10.60 13.00 -2.83
CA GLY A 258 11.67 13.65 -3.58
C GLY A 258 12.99 12.87 -3.59
N SER A 259 12.99 11.61 -3.15
CA SER A 259 14.18 10.76 -3.17
C SER A 259 14.70 10.55 -4.60
N GLU A 260 16.01 10.71 -4.78
CA GLU A 260 16.71 10.46 -6.04
C GLU A 260 16.73 8.98 -6.41
N PHE A 261 16.59 8.09 -5.42
CA PHE A 261 16.58 6.63 -5.60
C PHE A 261 15.22 6.07 -6.07
N ILE A 262 14.21 6.93 -6.18
CA ILE A 262 12.86 6.55 -6.65
C ILE A 262 12.74 6.82 -8.15
N ASP A 263 12.24 5.82 -8.87
CA ASP A 263 11.95 5.88 -10.31
C ASP A 263 11.01 7.05 -10.65
N THR A 264 11.25 7.72 -11.76
CA THR A 264 10.39 8.78 -12.29
C THR A 264 8.95 8.34 -12.47
N ASP A 265 8.73 7.07 -12.82
CA ASP A 265 7.39 6.49 -13.03
C ASP A 265 6.58 6.35 -11.74
N ALA A 266 7.25 6.36 -10.58
CA ALA A 266 6.60 6.30 -9.27
C ALA A 266 6.21 7.70 -8.74
N LYS A 267 6.81 8.77 -9.27
CA LYS A 267 6.74 10.12 -8.68
C LYS A 267 5.48 10.88 -9.10
N PHE A 268 4.89 11.60 -8.15
CA PHE A 268 3.87 12.61 -8.46
C PHE A 268 4.55 13.93 -8.81
N ASN A 269 4.86 14.12 -10.09
CA ASN A 269 5.65 15.27 -10.54
C ASN A 269 4.80 16.53 -10.74
N ASN A 270 3.52 16.37 -11.13
CA ASN A 270 2.59 17.47 -11.35
C ASN A 270 1.15 16.94 -11.51
N PHE A 271 0.17 17.83 -11.74
CA PHE A 271 -1.23 17.45 -11.94
C PHE A 271 -1.47 16.48 -13.11
N LYS A 272 -0.57 16.35 -14.09
CA LYS A 272 -0.68 15.31 -15.13
C LYS A 272 -0.49 13.90 -14.58
N SER A 273 0.17 13.72 -13.44
CA SER A 273 0.28 12.42 -12.76
C SER A 273 -1.10 11.86 -12.35
N ILE A 274 -2.14 12.70 -12.24
CA ILE A 274 -3.53 12.24 -12.06
C ILE A 274 -4.00 11.42 -13.27
N THR A 275 -3.38 11.57 -14.44
CA THR A 275 -3.68 10.70 -15.57
C THR A 275 -3.22 9.26 -15.35
N ASP A 276 -2.42 8.96 -14.33
CA ASP A 276 -1.94 7.61 -14.04
C ASP A 276 -2.94 6.77 -13.22
N LEU A 277 -4.16 7.24 -13.00
CA LEU A 277 -5.17 6.50 -12.25
C LEU A 277 -5.48 5.13 -12.86
N ALA A 278 -5.43 4.09 -12.03
CA ALA A 278 -6.01 2.80 -12.36
C ALA A 278 -7.54 2.87 -12.22
N PHE A 279 -8.24 2.02 -12.97
CA PHE A 279 -9.69 1.87 -12.87
C PHE A 279 -10.05 0.39 -12.79
N SER A 280 -11.10 0.11 -12.03
CA SER A 280 -11.77 -1.17 -12.02
C SER A 280 -13.27 -0.99 -11.99
N GLY A 281 -13.99 -2.02 -12.38
CA GLY A 281 -15.42 -2.08 -12.23
C GLY A 281 -15.87 -3.51 -12.02
N GLY A 282 -17.10 -3.67 -11.57
CA GLY A 282 -17.61 -4.98 -11.25
C GLY A 282 -18.98 -4.96 -10.64
N PHE A 283 -19.36 -6.11 -10.14
CA PHE A 283 -20.65 -6.34 -9.49
C PHE A 283 -20.45 -7.12 -8.20
N GLY A 284 -21.44 -7.06 -7.32
CA GLY A 284 -21.41 -7.74 -6.05
C GLY A 284 -22.78 -8.12 -5.52
N LEU A 285 -22.77 -9.04 -4.57
CA LEU A 285 -23.92 -9.45 -3.78
C LEU A 285 -23.72 -9.00 -2.34
N ARG A 286 -24.82 -8.63 -1.68
CA ARG A 286 -24.87 -8.18 -0.29
C ARG A 286 -25.99 -8.93 0.42
N PHE A 287 -25.66 -9.68 1.45
CA PHE A 287 -26.62 -10.37 2.29
C PHE A 287 -26.74 -9.65 3.64
N ASP A 288 -27.91 -9.05 3.87
CA ASP A 288 -28.17 -8.24 5.05
C ASP A 288 -28.66 -9.11 6.24
N LEU A 289 -27.81 -9.24 7.25
CA LEU A 289 -28.07 -9.98 8.49
C LEU A 289 -28.54 -9.07 9.64
N LYS A 290 -29.03 -7.85 9.37
CA LYS A 290 -29.44 -6.81 10.32
C LYS A 290 -28.30 -6.20 11.17
N LEU A 291 -27.40 -7.03 11.70
CA LEU A 291 -26.24 -6.59 12.51
C LEU A 291 -24.99 -6.35 11.66
N LEU A 292 -24.88 -7.05 10.53
CA LEU A 292 -23.77 -6.92 9.58
C LEU A 292 -24.25 -7.27 8.17
N VAL A 293 -23.47 -6.87 7.18
CA VAL A 293 -23.70 -7.25 5.78
C VAL A 293 -22.59 -8.19 5.33
N ILE A 294 -22.93 -9.37 4.83
CA ILE A 294 -21.97 -10.24 4.14
C ILE A 294 -21.89 -9.81 2.69
N ARG A 295 -20.68 -9.76 2.13
CA ARG A 295 -20.43 -9.21 0.81
C ARG A 295 -19.61 -10.17 -0.03
N LEU A 296 -20.00 -10.31 -1.30
CA LEU A 296 -19.23 -10.98 -2.34
C LEU A 296 -19.08 -10.02 -3.52
N ASP A 297 -17.85 -9.70 -3.90
CA ASP A 297 -17.52 -8.78 -5.00
C ASP A 297 -16.73 -9.49 -6.08
N HIS A 298 -17.04 -9.20 -7.34
CA HIS A 298 -16.29 -9.63 -8.50
C HIS A 298 -15.81 -8.41 -9.28
N GLY A 299 -14.53 -8.08 -9.15
CA GLY A 299 -13.92 -6.90 -9.77
C GLY A 299 -13.01 -7.24 -10.95
N PHE A 300 -13.04 -6.37 -11.96
CA PHE A 300 -12.27 -6.47 -13.20
C PHE A 300 -11.42 -5.20 -13.39
N LYS A 301 -10.19 -5.37 -13.86
CA LYS A 301 -9.32 -4.24 -14.21
C LYS A 301 -9.80 -3.61 -15.51
N ILE A 302 -10.29 -2.37 -15.44
CA ILE A 302 -10.72 -1.58 -16.60
C ILE A 302 -9.54 -0.82 -17.19
N ARG A 303 -8.67 -0.27 -16.33
CA ARG A 303 -7.50 0.49 -16.77
C ARG A 303 -6.26 0.18 -15.95
N GLU A 304 -5.17 -0.15 -16.65
CA GLU A 304 -3.87 -0.49 -16.07
C GLU A 304 -2.82 0.58 -16.46
N PRO A 305 -2.35 1.42 -15.53
CA PRO A 305 -1.55 2.61 -15.88
C PRO A 305 -0.14 2.31 -16.37
N TYR A 306 0.44 1.19 -15.91
CA TYR A 306 1.77 0.70 -16.32
C TYR A 306 1.85 0.17 -17.74
N LYS A 307 0.71 -0.01 -18.44
CA LYS A 307 0.71 -0.42 -19.83
C LYS A 307 0.97 0.76 -20.76
N GLN A 308 1.49 0.45 -21.95
CA GLN A 308 1.60 1.41 -23.05
C GLN A 308 0.23 2.02 -23.36
N LYS A 309 0.20 3.30 -23.76
CA LYS A 309 -1.03 4.11 -23.90
C LYS A 309 -2.15 3.43 -24.70
N SER A 310 -1.81 2.74 -25.79
CA SER A 310 -2.76 1.99 -26.64
C SER A 310 -3.42 0.80 -25.94
N ASN A 311 -2.75 0.22 -24.94
CA ASN A 311 -3.15 -1.00 -24.25
C ASN A 311 -3.50 -0.76 -22.77
N ARG A 312 -3.78 0.49 -22.38
CA ARG A 312 -4.14 0.79 -20.97
C ARG A 312 -5.53 0.31 -20.61
N TRP A 313 -6.44 0.23 -21.58
CA TRP A 313 -7.86 -0.03 -21.35
C TRP A 313 -8.23 -1.45 -21.74
N PHE A 314 -8.99 -2.12 -20.88
CA PHE A 314 -9.63 -3.43 -21.09
C PHE A 314 -8.71 -4.59 -21.49
N SER A 315 -7.39 -4.40 -21.51
CA SER A 315 -6.45 -5.44 -21.97
C SER A 315 -6.46 -6.70 -21.11
N ASN A 316 -6.80 -6.56 -19.82
CA ASN A 316 -6.91 -7.66 -18.88
C ASN A 316 -8.35 -7.77 -18.30
N PHE A 317 -9.36 -7.39 -19.10
CA PHE A 317 -10.76 -7.49 -18.69
C PHE A 317 -11.32 -8.88 -19.01
N ASN A 318 -11.04 -9.87 -18.15
CA ASN A 318 -11.60 -11.21 -18.29
C ASN A 318 -11.70 -11.93 -16.94
N PHE A 319 -12.46 -13.03 -16.90
CA PHE A 319 -12.71 -13.82 -15.71
C PHE A 319 -11.46 -14.51 -15.14
N ASN A 320 -10.48 -14.87 -15.97
CA ASN A 320 -9.29 -15.61 -15.52
C ASN A 320 -8.36 -14.77 -14.63
N ILE A 321 -8.38 -13.44 -14.77
CA ILE A 321 -7.50 -12.51 -14.03
C ILE A 321 -8.28 -11.51 -13.15
N SER A 322 -9.61 -11.56 -13.21
CA SER A 322 -10.50 -10.89 -12.28
C SER A 322 -10.27 -11.29 -10.82
N GLN A 323 -10.73 -10.49 -9.86
CA GLN A 323 -10.62 -10.82 -8.44
C GLN A 323 -12.00 -10.97 -7.81
N VAL A 324 -12.19 -12.11 -7.15
CA VAL A 324 -13.33 -12.34 -6.27
C VAL A 324 -12.93 -12.00 -4.84
N SER A 325 -13.82 -11.36 -4.10
CA SER A 325 -13.53 -10.82 -2.79
C SER A 325 -14.70 -11.01 -1.85
N PHE A 326 -14.41 -11.55 -0.67
CA PHE A 326 -15.37 -11.72 0.42
C PHE A 326 -15.07 -10.76 1.56
N GLY A 327 -16.09 -10.10 2.11
CA GLY A 327 -15.93 -9.20 3.24
C GLY A 327 -17.18 -9.05 4.09
N ILE A 328 -16.99 -8.40 5.24
CA ILE A 328 -18.03 -8.07 6.22
C ILE A 328 -18.20 -6.55 6.22
N ASN A 329 -19.44 -6.10 6.25
CA ASN A 329 -19.89 -4.72 6.06
C ASN A 329 -19.56 -4.15 4.67
N TYR A 330 -20.11 -2.97 4.39
CA TYR A 330 -19.86 -2.27 3.14
C TYR A 330 -18.36 -1.93 2.99
N PRO A 331 -17.85 -1.85 1.74
CA PRO A 331 -16.45 -1.49 1.49
C PRO A 331 -16.08 -0.09 1.97
N PHE A 332 -17.10 0.74 2.21
CA PHE A 332 -16.98 2.04 2.83
C PHE A 332 -18.29 2.55 3.42
#